data_AF-A0A5F8GYM2-F1
#
_entry.id   AF-A0A5F8GYM2-F1
#
_cell.length_a   1.000
_cell.length_b   1.000
_cell.length_c   1.000
_cell.angle_alpha   90.00
_cell.angle_beta   90.00
_cell.angle_gamma   90.00
#
_symmetry.space_group_name_H-M   'P 1'
#
loop_
_entity.id
_entity.type
_entity.pdbx_description
1 polymer ?
#
loop_
_entity_poly.entity_id
_entity_poly.type
_entity_poly.pdbx_seq_one_letter_code
_entity_poly.pdbx_strand_id
1 'polypeptide(L)'
;MNRNLTLLFGSKDFNNGSLMKARTTSPSVLRADPESLWRAGTGVSGDISMSQPLASRVGLPEEPDLLKLPSSPSSLAQDFLEEELRLNAELDKLQFSEPVGFIYNPLKYALELHRNYVTRYCQGPKKVLFLGMNPGPFGMAQTGVPFGEVSVVRDWLGIVGTVLAPPQEHPKRPILGLECPQSECQDETKIPQRCHCKYFSQHSNLQVS
;
A
#
# COMPACT_ATOMS: atom_id res chain seq x y z
N MET A 1 -12.56 -20.84 -11.02
CA MET A 1 -13.34 -20.46 -9.80
C MET A 1 -13.08 -18.99 -9.51
N ASN A 2 -14.07 -18.12 -9.73
CA ASN A 2 -14.02 -16.71 -9.30
C ASN A 2 -13.99 -16.66 -7.77
N ARG A 3 -12.86 -16.26 -7.18
CA ARG A 3 -12.77 -16.02 -5.73
C ARG A 3 -12.91 -14.52 -5.51
N ASN A 4 -13.98 -14.12 -4.82
CA ASN A 4 -14.23 -12.72 -4.47
C ASN A 4 -13.19 -12.24 -3.44
N LEU A 5 -12.72 -11.00 -3.61
CA LEU A 5 -11.90 -10.31 -2.61
C LEU A 5 -12.81 -9.43 -1.75
N THR A 6 -12.65 -9.50 -0.43
CA THR A 6 -13.34 -8.62 0.52
C THR A 6 -12.40 -7.51 0.95
N LEU A 7 -12.79 -6.26 0.68
CA LEU A 7 -12.11 -5.06 1.15
C LEU A 7 -12.74 -4.60 2.47
N LEU A 8 -11.91 -4.35 3.47
CA LEU A 8 -12.32 -3.77 4.75
C LEU A 8 -11.66 -2.39 4.89
N PHE A 9 -12.48 -1.34 4.92
CA PHE A 9 -12.00 0.04 5.03
C PHE A 9 -12.09 0.53 6.48
N GLY A 10 -11.05 1.22 6.95
CA GLY A 10 -11.09 2.03 8.17
C GLY A 10 -11.52 3.47 7.86
N SER A 11 -12.42 4.07 8.65
CA SER A 11 -12.84 5.47 8.55
C SER A 11 -12.46 6.25 9.80
N LYS A 12 -12.11 7.55 9.65
CA LYS A 12 -11.84 8.50 10.74
C LYS A 12 -13.10 9.00 11.48
N ASP A 13 -14.30 8.69 10.97
CA ASP A 13 -15.56 9.10 11.60
C ASP A 13 -16.07 8.04 12.59
N PHE A 14 -15.27 7.71 13.62
CA PHE A 14 -15.56 6.61 14.54
C PHE A 14 -16.36 7.00 15.79
N ASN A 15 -16.78 8.27 15.91
CA ASN A 15 -17.51 8.82 17.07
C ASN A 15 -18.89 8.19 17.34
N ASN A 16 -19.37 7.25 16.53
CA ASN A 16 -20.72 6.67 16.68
C ASN A 16 -20.78 5.13 16.65
N GLY A 17 -19.69 4.44 16.97
CA GLY A 17 -19.72 2.99 17.22
C GLY A 17 -19.99 2.09 16.00
N SER A 18 -19.68 2.55 14.79
CA SER A 18 -19.90 1.73 13.58
C SER A 18 -18.75 0.77 13.29
N LEU A 19 -19.13 -0.49 13.06
CA LEU A 19 -18.31 -1.61 12.58
C LEU A 19 -17.54 -1.28 11.29
N MET A 20 -16.40 -1.95 11.07
CA MET A 20 -15.67 -1.96 9.78
C MET A 20 -16.64 -2.19 8.60
N LYS A 21 -16.54 -1.36 7.56
CA LYS A 21 -17.40 -1.50 6.37
C LYS A 21 -16.75 -2.47 5.39
N ALA A 22 -17.41 -3.60 5.16
CA ALA A 22 -16.97 -4.60 4.20
C ALA A 22 -17.58 -4.35 2.82
N ARG A 23 -16.76 -4.40 1.78
CA ARG A 23 -17.21 -4.47 0.39
C ARG A 23 -16.60 -5.70 -0.27
N THR A 24 -17.45 -6.59 -0.76
CA THR A 24 -17.00 -7.75 -1.54
C THR A 24 -17.09 -7.39 -3.01
N THR A 25 -15.98 -7.53 -3.73
CA THR A 25 -15.92 -7.23 -5.17
C THR A 25 -15.47 -8.45 -5.96
N SER A 26 -16.07 -8.65 -7.14
CA SER A 26 -15.54 -9.57 -8.15
C SER A 26 -14.19 -9.04 -8.69
N PRO A 27 -13.20 -9.89 -9.02
CA PRO A 27 -11.93 -9.47 -9.60
C PRO A 27 -12.04 -8.58 -10.85
N SER A 28 -13.16 -8.67 -11.59
CA SER A 28 -13.45 -7.82 -12.74
C SER A 28 -13.65 -6.35 -12.41
N VAL A 29 -14.00 -6.01 -11.16
CA VAL A 29 -14.28 -4.63 -10.71
C VAL A 29 -13.01 -3.90 -10.26
N LEU A 30 -11.97 -4.62 -9.80
CA LEU A 30 -10.70 -4.00 -9.37
C LEU A 30 -9.82 -3.54 -10.55
N ARG A 31 -10.12 -4.02 -11.77
CA ARG A 31 -9.51 -3.51 -13.02
C ARG A 31 -10.22 -2.28 -13.58
N ALA A 32 -11.33 -1.85 -12.96
CA ALA A 32 -12.01 -0.64 -13.39
C ALA A 32 -11.19 0.59 -13.01
N ASP A 33 -11.14 1.54 -13.93
CA ASP A 33 -10.51 2.86 -13.83
C ASP A 33 -10.63 3.48 -12.43
N PRO A 34 -9.53 3.93 -11.79
CA PRO A 34 -9.53 4.64 -10.50
C PRO A 34 -10.57 5.77 -10.42
N GLU A 35 -10.92 6.38 -11.56
CA GLU A 35 -11.97 7.41 -11.67
C GLU A 35 -13.36 6.91 -11.23
N SER A 36 -13.68 5.64 -11.47
CA SER A 36 -15.01 5.08 -11.20
C SER A 36 -15.32 4.85 -9.72
N LEU A 37 -14.28 4.74 -8.88
CA LEU A 37 -14.44 4.50 -7.44
C LEU A 37 -14.64 5.80 -6.64
N TRP A 38 -14.24 6.96 -7.17
CA TRP A 38 -14.38 8.25 -6.48
C TRP A 38 -15.59 9.08 -6.93
N ARG A 39 -16.13 8.86 -8.15
CA ARG A 39 -17.23 9.63 -8.75
C ARG A 39 -18.63 9.43 -8.13
N ALA A 40 -18.76 8.74 -7.00
CA ALA A 40 -20.01 8.73 -6.24
C ALA A 40 -20.16 10.03 -5.42
N GLY A 41 -20.19 11.17 -6.10
CA GLY A 41 -20.37 12.48 -5.49
C GLY A 41 -19.97 13.60 -6.44
N THR A 42 -20.97 14.40 -6.85
CA THR A 42 -20.89 15.58 -7.72
C THR A 42 -20.80 15.30 -9.22
N GLY A 43 -21.92 15.55 -9.92
CA GLY A 43 -21.95 15.63 -11.37
C GLY A 43 -21.82 17.09 -11.80
N VAL A 44 -21.03 17.31 -12.85
CA VAL A 44 -21.24 18.36 -13.88
C VAL A 44 -20.56 17.85 -15.16
N SER A 45 -21.30 17.92 -16.27
CA SER A 45 -20.90 17.56 -17.62
C SER A 45 -19.92 18.58 -18.23
N GLY A 46 -19.00 18.11 -19.07
CA GLY A 46 -18.17 18.96 -19.92
C GLY A 46 -17.53 18.14 -21.04
N ASP A 47 -18.02 18.32 -22.26
CA ASP A 47 -17.54 17.71 -23.50
C ASP A 47 -16.21 18.32 -23.94
N ILE A 48 -15.22 17.48 -24.30
CA ILE A 48 -14.08 17.90 -25.14
C ILE A 48 -13.82 16.82 -26.20
N SER A 49 -14.05 17.23 -27.45
CA SER A 49 -13.68 16.57 -28.70
C SER A 49 -12.25 16.98 -29.10
N MET A 50 -11.47 16.06 -29.70
CA MET A 50 -10.84 16.24 -31.03
C MET A 50 -9.76 15.16 -31.30
N SER A 51 -10.03 14.35 -32.33
CA SER A 51 -9.18 14.06 -33.49
C SER A 51 -7.89 13.24 -33.37
N GLN A 52 -7.91 12.08 -34.04
CA GLN A 52 -6.75 11.31 -34.53
C GLN A 52 -6.09 11.99 -35.75
N PRO A 53 -4.86 11.55 -36.12
CA PRO A 53 -4.77 10.89 -37.42
C PRO A 53 -3.91 9.61 -37.46
N LEU A 54 -4.19 8.84 -38.52
CA LEU A 54 -3.65 7.54 -38.93
C LEU A 54 -2.47 7.70 -39.90
N ALA A 55 -1.37 6.96 -39.68
CA ALA A 55 -0.39 6.49 -40.68
C ALA A 55 0.74 5.75 -39.92
N SER A 56 1.42 4.71 -40.39
CA SER A 56 1.33 3.76 -41.49
C SER A 56 2.43 2.71 -41.21
N ARG A 57 2.23 1.45 -41.60
CA ARG A 57 3.17 0.35 -41.38
C ARG A 57 4.31 0.37 -42.40
N VAL A 58 5.56 0.26 -41.94
CA VAL A 58 6.67 -0.36 -42.70
C VAL A 58 7.56 -1.13 -41.70
N GLY A 59 7.81 -2.40 -42.01
CA GLY A 59 8.59 -3.32 -41.18
C GLY A 59 10.10 -3.12 -41.30
N LEU A 60 10.81 -3.55 -40.26
CA LEU A 60 12.27 -3.70 -40.19
C LEU A 60 12.55 -5.02 -39.43
N PRO A 61 13.61 -5.76 -39.77
CA PRO A 61 13.68 -7.21 -39.60
C PRO A 61 13.91 -7.65 -38.15
N GLU A 62 13.41 -8.85 -37.88
CA GLU A 62 13.45 -9.57 -36.60
C GLU A 62 14.90 -9.81 -36.16
N GLU A 63 15.30 -9.14 -35.08
CA GLU A 63 16.55 -9.42 -34.35
C GLU A 63 16.39 -10.69 -33.49
N PRO A 64 17.40 -11.57 -33.41
CA PRO A 64 17.27 -12.90 -32.83
C PRO A 64 17.04 -12.85 -31.31
N ASP A 65 16.02 -13.61 -30.90
CA ASP A 65 15.55 -13.89 -29.55
C ASP A 65 16.66 -14.58 -28.72
N LEU A 66 17.61 -13.80 -28.21
CA LEU A 66 18.61 -14.23 -27.24
C LEU A 66 18.42 -13.41 -25.97
N LEU A 67 18.00 -14.12 -24.91
CA LEU A 67 17.75 -13.69 -23.51
C LEU A 67 16.28 -13.59 -23.06
N LYS A 68 15.41 -14.51 -23.46
CA LYS A 68 14.30 -14.94 -22.59
C LYS A 68 14.77 -16.07 -21.69
N LEU A 69 15.48 -15.72 -20.60
CA LEU A 69 15.51 -16.59 -19.43
C LEU A 69 14.05 -16.74 -18.96
N PRO A 70 13.53 -17.96 -18.76
CA PRO A 70 12.23 -18.13 -18.15
C PRO A 70 12.35 -17.63 -16.71
N SER A 71 11.94 -16.38 -16.47
CA SER A 71 11.74 -15.89 -15.13
C SER A 71 10.73 -16.82 -14.48
N SER A 72 11.16 -17.52 -13.43
CA SER A 72 10.26 -18.21 -12.53
C SER A 72 9.08 -17.29 -12.23
N PRO A 73 7.83 -17.77 -12.19
CA PRO A 73 6.69 -16.92 -11.86
C PRO A 73 7.01 -16.16 -10.58
N SER A 74 6.96 -14.83 -10.65
CA SER A 74 7.22 -13.96 -9.51
C SER A 74 6.26 -14.32 -8.37
N SER A 75 6.76 -14.31 -7.15
CA SER A 75 5.90 -14.54 -5.98
C SER A 75 4.92 -13.39 -5.82
N LEU A 76 3.75 -13.63 -5.22
CA LEU A 76 2.78 -12.55 -4.94
C LEU A 76 3.41 -11.38 -4.16
N ALA A 77 4.35 -11.67 -3.26
CA ALA A 77 5.09 -10.63 -2.53
C ALA A 77 5.96 -9.78 -3.46
N GLN A 78 6.59 -10.39 -4.47
CA GLN A 78 7.39 -9.69 -5.46
C GLN A 78 6.51 -8.80 -6.35
N ASP A 79 5.40 -9.33 -6.87
CA ASP A 79 4.44 -8.56 -7.67
C ASP A 79 3.88 -7.36 -6.88
N PHE A 80 3.59 -7.55 -5.59
CA PHE A 80 3.10 -6.49 -4.73
C PHE A 80 4.11 -5.36 -4.55
N LEU A 81 5.38 -5.71 -4.27
CA LEU A 81 6.46 -4.73 -4.14
C LEU A 81 6.75 -4.00 -5.44
N GLU A 82 6.63 -4.67 -6.59
CA GLU A 82 6.79 -4.05 -7.92
C GLU A 82 5.69 -3.03 -8.20
N GLU A 83 4.44 -3.32 -7.84
CA GLU A 83 3.35 -2.34 -7.94
C GLU A 83 3.54 -1.14 -6.98
N GLU A 84 4.06 -1.35 -5.78
CA GLU A 84 4.40 -0.25 -4.86
C GLU A 84 5.54 0.61 -5.39
N LEU A 85 6.56 0.01 -6.01
CA LEU A 85 7.63 0.74 -6.68
C LEU A 85 7.10 1.57 -7.86
N ARG A 86 6.21 0.99 -8.67
CA ARG A 86 5.53 1.69 -9.76
C ARG A 86 4.72 2.88 -9.24
N LEU A 87 3.93 2.67 -8.19
CA LEU A 87 3.14 3.74 -7.56
C LEU A 87 4.03 4.84 -6.97
N ASN A 88 5.13 4.48 -6.30
CA ASN A 88 6.10 5.44 -5.79
C ASN A 88 6.67 6.33 -6.90
N ALA A 89 6.97 5.77 -8.08
CA ALA A 89 7.44 6.53 -9.23
C ALA A 89 6.38 7.51 -9.78
N GLU A 90 5.09 7.18 -9.68
CA GLU A 90 4.01 8.11 -10.03
C GLU A 90 3.84 9.21 -8.97
N LEU A 91 3.94 8.86 -7.68
CA LEU A 91 3.87 9.83 -6.58
C LEU A 91 5.00 10.85 -6.64
N ASP A 92 6.20 10.44 -7.07
CA ASP A 92 7.36 11.32 -7.22
C ASP A 92 7.18 12.43 -8.26
N LYS A 93 6.23 12.27 -9.19
CA LYS A 93 5.92 13.27 -10.20
C LYS A 93 4.98 14.36 -9.67
N LEU A 94 4.35 14.13 -8.51
CA LEU A 94 3.41 15.07 -7.92
C LEU A 94 4.15 16.24 -7.28
N GLN A 95 3.62 17.44 -7.50
CA GLN A 95 4.09 18.65 -6.84
C GLN A 95 3.00 19.15 -5.90
N PHE A 96 3.41 19.53 -4.69
CA PHE A 96 2.52 20.08 -3.69
C PHE A 96 2.96 21.50 -3.37
N SER A 97 2.00 22.42 -3.31
CA SER A 97 2.21 23.79 -2.88
C SER A 97 1.73 23.98 -1.43
N GLU A 98 1.87 25.19 -0.91
CA GLU A 98 1.30 25.59 0.37
C GLU A 98 -0.19 25.15 0.50
N PRO A 99 -0.62 24.66 1.69
CA PRO A 99 0.09 24.67 2.97
C PRO A 99 0.96 23.41 3.24
N VAL A 100 1.30 22.61 2.21
CA VAL A 100 2.07 21.37 2.39
C VAL A 100 3.56 21.68 2.53
N GLY A 101 4.08 21.68 3.77
CA GLY A 101 5.49 21.96 4.03
C GLY A 101 6.41 20.72 4.07
N PHE A 102 5.88 19.52 4.31
CA PHE A 102 6.67 18.30 4.49
C PHE A 102 5.93 17.09 3.91
N ILE A 103 6.65 16.24 3.17
CA ILE A 103 6.12 15.04 2.55
C ILE A 103 6.98 13.86 3.00
N TYR A 104 6.32 12.85 3.55
CA TYR A 104 6.96 11.61 3.98
C TYR A 104 6.50 10.45 3.11
N ASN A 105 7.44 9.66 2.60
CA ASN A 105 7.17 8.40 1.94
C ASN A 105 7.89 7.24 2.68
N PRO A 106 7.22 6.55 3.62
CA PRO A 106 7.82 5.45 4.38
C PRO A 106 8.21 4.26 3.51
N LEU A 107 7.62 4.09 2.33
CA LEU A 107 8.01 3.03 1.39
C LEU A 107 9.41 3.28 0.79
N LYS A 108 9.98 4.48 0.97
CA LYS A 108 11.36 4.79 0.60
C LYS A 108 12.32 4.65 1.77
N TYR A 109 12.07 5.39 2.85
CA TYR A 109 13.03 5.46 3.95
C TYR A 109 12.92 4.29 4.94
N ALA A 110 11.77 3.61 5.04
CA ALA A 110 11.57 2.40 5.84
C ALA A 110 11.43 1.13 4.96
N LEU A 111 12.00 1.16 3.75
CA LEU A 111 11.86 0.11 2.73
C LEU A 111 12.28 -1.26 3.24
N GLU A 112 13.33 -1.36 4.05
CA GLU A 112 13.81 -2.65 4.54
C GLU A 112 12.75 -3.35 5.42
N LEU A 113 12.19 -2.64 6.40
CA LEU A 113 11.12 -3.17 7.25
C LEU A 113 9.89 -3.52 6.41
N HIS A 114 9.50 -2.62 5.51
CA HIS A 114 8.33 -2.83 4.65
C HIS A 114 8.49 -4.09 3.77
N ARG A 115 9.64 -4.25 3.13
CA ARG A 115 9.98 -5.44 2.32
C ARG A 115 9.96 -6.71 3.16
N ASN A 116 10.53 -6.66 4.37
CA ASN A 116 10.52 -7.80 5.29
C ASN A 116 9.09 -8.20 5.68
N TYR A 117 8.22 -7.21 5.92
CA TYR A 117 6.81 -7.44 6.19
C TYR A 117 6.08 -8.08 4.99
N VAL A 118 6.19 -7.51 3.79
CA VAL A 118 5.52 -8.03 2.59
C VAL A 118 6.02 -9.44 2.24
N THR A 119 7.33 -9.65 2.26
CA THR A 119 7.94 -10.96 1.93
C THR A 119 7.51 -12.05 2.92
N ARG A 120 7.40 -11.71 4.21
CA ARG A 120 6.98 -12.65 5.25
C ARG A 120 5.50 -12.99 5.17
N TYR A 121 4.63 -11.99 4.94
CA TYR A 121 3.19 -12.15 5.14
C TYR A 121 2.37 -12.25 3.84
N CYS A 122 2.94 -11.92 2.68
CA CYS A 122 2.29 -11.95 1.37
C CYS A 122 2.65 -13.21 0.52
N GLN A 123 2.79 -14.38 1.15
CA GLN A 123 3.24 -15.62 0.47
C GLN A 123 2.17 -16.32 -0.40
N GLY A 124 0.97 -15.76 -0.51
CA GLY A 124 -0.12 -16.40 -1.25
C GLY A 124 -1.41 -15.58 -1.26
N PRO A 125 -2.39 -15.96 -2.09
CA PRO A 125 -3.59 -15.16 -2.33
C PRO A 125 -4.39 -14.93 -1.04
N LYS A 126 -4.84 -13.69 -0.84
CA LYS A 126 -5.63 -13.27 0.32
C LYS A 126 -7.10 -13.14 -0.05
N LYS A 127 -7.98 -13.57 0.85
CA LYS A 127 -9.45 -13.42 0.68
C LYS A 127 -9.93 -12.06 1.20
N VAL A 128 -9.17 -11.47 2.12
CA VAL A 128 -9.49 -10.22 2.79
C VAL A 128 -8.29 -9.27 2.65
N LEU A 129 -8.56 -8.02 2.30
CA LEU A 129 -7.59 -6.94 2.29
C LEU A 129 -8.10 -5.81 3.20
N PHE A 130 -7.31 -5.48 4.23
CA PHE A 130 -7.56 -4.33 5.09
C PHE A 130 -6.92 -3.10 4.47
N LEU A 131 -7.70 -2.05 4.24
CA LEU A 131 -7.26 -0.81 3.62
C LEU A 131 -7.43 0.34 4.60
N GLY A 132 -6.29 0.94 4.99
CA GLY A 132 -6.25 2.23 5.65
C GLY A 132 -6.27 3.37 4.64
N MET A 133 -6.26 4.60 5.13
CA MET A 133 -6.09 5.78 4.26
C MET A 133 -4.60 6.01 3.98
N ASN A 134 -3.89 6.54 4.97
CA ASN A 134 -2.50 7.01 4.85
C ASN A 134 -1.73 6.70 6.15
N PRO A 135 -0.38 6.67 6.12
CA PRO A 135 0.44 6.46 7.30
C PRO A 135 0.12 7.44 8.45
N GLY A 136 -0.06 6.91 9.65
CA GLY A 136 -0.04 7.72 10.88
C GLY A 136 1.40 8.03 11.31
N PRO A 137 1.64 9.13 12.05
CA PRO A 137 2.99 9.64 12.34
C PRO A 137 3.80 8.77 13.30
N PHE A 138 3.15 7.90 14.09
CA PHE A 138 3.78 7.04 15.10
C PHE A 138 3.61 5.54 14.79
N GLY A 139 3.01 5.22 13.65
CA GLY A 139 2.86 3.84 13.16
C GLY A 139 3.67 3.64 11.90
N MET A 140 2.98 3.52 10.76
CA MET A 140 3.61 3.25 9.46
C MET A 140 4.66 4.29 9.05
N ALA A 141 4.54 5.56 9.48
CA ALA A 141 5.60 6.54 9.22
C ALA A 141 6.92 6.22 9.95
N GLN A 142 6.87 5.49 11.06
CA GLN A 142 8.06 5.06 11.79
C GLN A 142 8.55 3.70 11.30
N THR A 143 7.62 2.79 10.98
CA THR A 143 7.94 1.36 10.80
C THR A 143 7.86 0.86 9.37
N GLY A 144 7.26 1.63 8.44
CA GLY A 144 6.95 1.16 7.10
C GLY A 144 5.83 0.11 7.03
N VAL A 145 5.33 -0.40 8.15
CA VAL A 145 4.29 -1.44 8.19
C VAL A 145 2.89 -0.79 8.29
N PRO A 146 1.91 -1.19 7.48
CA PRO A 146 0.54 -0.69 7.60
C PRO A 146 -0.05 -0.92 8.99
N PHE A 147 -0.63 0.12 9.59
CA PHE A 147 -1.09 0.10 11.00
C PHE A 147 0.03 -0.32 11.97
N GLY A 148 1.29 -0.04 11.64
CA GLY A 148 2.45 -0.63 12.29
C GLY A 148 2.90 0.13 13.53
N GLU A 149 2.14 0.02 14.63
CA GLU A 149 2.65 0.44 15.95
C GLU A 149 3.93 -0.36 16.29
N VAL A 150 4.90 0.33 16.87
CA VAL A 150 6.28 -0.14 17.02
C VAL A 150 6.37 -1.46 17.79
N SER A 151 5.71 -1.57 18.95
CA SER A 151 5.78 -2.79 19.77
C SER A 151 5.19 -3.99 19.04
N VAL A 152 4.08 -3.82 18.32
CA VAL A 152 3.49 -4.90 17.52
C VAL A 152 4.38 -5.30 16.35
N VAL A 153 4.98 -4.34 15.65
CA VAL A 153 5.88 -4.65 14.53
C VAL A 153 7.12 -5.41 14.98
N ARG A 154 7.77 -4.94 16.05
CA ARG A 154 9.00 -5.55 16.57
C ARG A 154 8.73 -6.85 17.33
N ASP A 155 7.82 -6.81 18.29
CA ASP A 155 7.69 -7.88 19.29
C ASP A 155 6.70 -8.97 18.84
N TRP A 156 5.70 -8.64 17.99
CA TRP A 156 4.68 -9.60 17.56
C TRP A 156 4.85 -10.06 16.10
N LEU A 157 5.06 -9.13 15.16
CA LEU A 157 5.36 -9.48 13.76
C LEU A 157 6.82 -9.93 13.57
N GLY A 158 7.69 -9.64 14.55
CA GLY A 158 9.11 -9.98 14.50
C GLY A 158 9.83 -9.32 13.33
N ILE A 159 9.36 -8.16 12.86
CA ILE A 159 9.96 -7.43 11.74
C ILE A 159 11.04 -6.51 12.30
N VAL A 160 12.22 -6.65 11.73
CA VAL A 160 13.41 -5.88 12.08
C VAL A 160 14.04 -5.33 10.80
N GLY A 161 14.85 -4.30 10.92
CA GLY A 161 15.59 -3.69 9.83
C GLY A 161 15.95 -2.24 10.15
N THR A 162 16.49 -1.55 9.16
CA THR A 162 16.88 -0.15 9.27
C THR A 162 15.80 0.80 8.73
N VAL A 163 15.70 1.96 9.36
CA VAL A 163 14.88 3.09 8.91
C VAL A 163 15.81 4.26 8.68
N LEU A 164 15.81 4.78 7.46
CA LEU A 164 16.60 5.94 7.06
C LEU A 164 15.86 7.23 7.41
N ALA A 165 16.61 8.33 7.50
CA ALA A 165 16.01 9.65 7.60
C ALA A 165 15.40 10.07 6.24
N PRO A 166 14.16 10.57 6.18
CA PRO A 166 13.64 11.22 4.99
C PRO A 166 14.44 12.50 4.65
N PRO A 167 14.38 12.98 3.39
CA PRO A 167 15.16 14.14 2.94
C PRO A 167 14.92 15.43 3.74
N GLN A 168 13.69 15.60 4.26
CA GLN A 168 13.31 16.74 5.07
C GLN A 168 12.40 16.27 6.21
N GLU A 169 12.68 16.74 7.43
CA GLU A 169 11.91 16.39 8.62
C GLU A 169 11.35 17.62 9.32
N HIS A 170 10.07 17.55 9.68
CA HIS A 170 9.46 18.54 10.55
C HIS A 170 9.93 18.30 12.00
N PRO A 171 10.42 19.31 12.74
CA PRO A 171 10.97 19.13 14.08
C PRO A 171 10.02 18.46 15.10
N LYS A 172 8.71 18.68 14.95
CA LYS A 172 7.67 18.03 15.79
C LYS A 172 7.25 16.62 15.34
N ARG A 173 7.81 16.09 14.25
CA ARG A 173 7.48 14.78 13.66
C ARG A 173 8.77 14.09 13.18
N PRO A 174 9.74 13.84 14.09
CA PRO A 174 10.96 13.14 13.70
C PRO A 174 10.68 11.68 13.34
N ILE A 175 11.50 11.12 12.45
CA ILE A 175 11.51 9.69 12.18
C ILE A 175 12.56 9.03 13.07
N LEU A 176 12.08 8.22 14.01
CA LEU A 176 12.88 7.54 15.03
C LEU A 176 12.88 6.01 14.85
N GLY A 177 12.22 5.49 13.82
CA GLY A 177 12.22 4.06 13.51
C GLY A 177 11.58 3.20 14.61
N LEU A 178 12.19 2.05 14.89
CA LEU A 178 11.72 1.09 15.91
C LEU A 178 12.06 1.54 17.35
N GLU A 179 12.77 2.65 17.49
CA GLU A 179 13.11 3.32 18.73
C GLU A 179 12.09 4.41 19.10
N CYS A 180 11.09 4.67 18.26
CA CYS A 180 10.06 5.66 18.55
C CYS A 180 9.32 5.30 19.86
N PRO A 181 9.36 6.16 20.89
CA PRO A 181 8.73 5.87 22.18
C PRO A 181 7.22 6.15 22.18
N GLN A 182 6.71 6.80 21.13
CA GLN A 182 5.31 7.20 21.03
C GLN A 182 4.50 6.05 20.46
N SER A 183 3.46 5.63 21.17
CA SER A 183 2.50 4.68 20.65
C SER A 183 1.51 5.38 19.72
N GLU A 184 1.07 4.67 18.68
CA GLU A 184 -0.03 5.10 17.82
C GLU A 184 -1.36 4.99 18.59
N CYS A 185 -1.57 5.90 19.54
CA CYS A 185 -2.75 5.94 20.40
C CYS A 185 -3.92 6.62 19.69
N GLN A 186 -4.62 5.88 18.82
CA GLN A 186 -6.03 6.10 18.53
C GLN A 186 -6.76 4.76 18.57
N ASP A 187 -7.90 4.67 19.28
CA ASP A 187 -8.68 3.43 19.35
C ASP A 187 -9.13 2.94 17.95
N GLU A 188 -9.19 3.87 16.99
CA GLU A 188 -9.52 3.64 15.58
C GLU A 188 -8.48 2.81 14.82
N THR A 189 -7.19 2.85 15.18
CA THR A 189 -6.13 2.06 14.50
C THR A 189 -5.91 0.70 15.16
N LYS A 190 -6.23 0.55 16.46
CA LYS A 190 -6.00 -0.68 17.22
C LYS A 190 -6.82 -1.87 16.73
N ILE A 191 -8.10 -1.67 16.39
CA ILE A 191 -8.95 -2.76 15.88
C ILE A 191 -8.48 -3.22 14.49
N PRO A 192 -8.29 -2.33 13.49
CA PRO A 192 -7.68 -2.70 12.23
C PRO A 192 -6.33 -3.37 12.40
N GLN A 193 -5.44 -2.83 13.22
CA GLN A 193 -4.14 -3.42 13.48
C GLN A 193 -4.25 -4.83 14.05
N ARG A 194 -5.09 -5.05 15.07
CA ARG A 194 -5.24 -6.36 15.70
C ARG A 194 -5.87 -7.39 14.76
N CYS A 195 -6.87 -6.99 13.99
CA CYS A 195 -7.50 -7.84 12.97
C CYS A 195 -6.52 -8.18 11.83
N HIS A 196 -5.83 -7.17 11.33
CA HIS A 196 -4.80 -7.28 10.29
C HIS A 196 -3.70 -8.25 10.74
N CYS A 197 -3.08 -7.98 11.89
CA CYS A 197 -2.08 -8.81 12.51
C CYS A 197 -2.55 -10.26 12.61
N LYS A 198 -3.65 -10.52 13.31
CA LYS A 198 -4.19 -11.89 13.47
C LYS A 198 -4.46 -12.59 12.14
N TYR A 199 -5.03 -11.88 11.16
CA TYR A 199 -5.32 -12.46 9.85
C TYR A 199 -4.04 -12.90 9.14
N PHE A 200 -3.02 -12.02 9.12
CA PHE A 200 -1.74 -12.31 8.47
C PHE A 200 -0.95 -13.41 9.16
N SER A 201 -0.95 -13.50 10.50
CA SER A 201 -0.30 -14.62 11.21
C SER A 201 -1.02 -15.96 11.02
N GLN A 202 -2.34 -15.97 10.87
CA GLN A 202 -3.09 -17.21 10.60
C GLN A 202 -2.99 -17.70 9.15
N HIS A 203 -2.70 -16.80 8.21
CA HIS A 203 -2.70 -17.07 6.77
C HIS A 203 -1.32 -16.85 6.13
N SER A 204 -0.28 -16.75 6.96
CA SER A 204 1.09 -17.08 6.59
C SER A 204 1.33 -18.50 7.12
N ASN A 205 2.06 -19.35 6.40
CA ASN A 205 2.34 -20.73 6.82
C ASN A 205 3.32 -20.80 8.02
N LEU A 206 3.36 -19.74 8.85
CA LEU A 206 4.33 -19.50 9.90
C LEU A 206 3.59 -19.53 11.24
N GLN A 207 3.92 -20.51 12.08
CA GLN A 207 3.54 -20.45 13.49
C GLN A 207 4.33 -19.32 14.15
N VAL A 208 3.64 -18.27 14.58
CA VAL A 208 4.20 -17.27 15.49
C VAL A 208 4.28 -17.95 16.86
N SER A 209 5.50 -18.31 17.28
CA SER A 209 5.82 -18.95 18.56
C SER A 209 5.75 -17.97 19.72
#